data_AF-A0A6J5TF78-F1
#
_entry.id   AF-A0A6J5TF78-F1
#
_cell.length_a   1.000
_cell.length_b   1.000
_cell.length_c   1.000
_cell.angle_alpha   90.00
_cell.angle_beta   90.00
_cell.angle_gamma   90.00
#
_symmetry.space_group_name_H-M   'P 1'
#
loop_
_entity.id
_entity.type
_entity.pdbx_description
1 polymer ?
#
loop_
_entity_poly.entity_id
_entity_poly.type
_entity_poly.pdbx_seq_one_letter_code
_entity_poly.pdbx_strand_id
1 'polypeptide(L)' 'MTNLIRSNFQDHPFHLVSPSPWPLYTSIALFTVTVNGALSMHLFSNSYIVFYLSLITLVASMAFWFRDIIAEG' A
#
# COMPACT_ATOMS: atom_id res chain seq x y z
N MET A 1 14.33 -36.53 7.25
CA MET A 1 12.95 -36.04 7.40
C MET A 1 12.03 -37.04 6.71
N THR A 2 10.94 -37.47 7.34
CA THR A 2 9.96 -38.38 6.72
C THR A 2 9.00 -37.60 5.79
N ASN A 3 8.34 -38.29 4.86
CA ASN A 3 7.35 -37.65 3.97
C ASN A 3 6.20 -36.97 4.75
N LEU A 4 5.78 -37.55 5.86
CA LEU A 4 4.73 -37.00 6.75
C LEU A 4 5.16 -35.66 7.38
N ILE A 5 6.45 -35.50 7.68
CA ILE A 5 6.99 -34.22 8.20
C ILE A 5 7.17 -33.23 7.05
N ARG A 6 7.67 -33.68 5.89
CA ARG A 6 7.89 -32.85 4.70
C ARG A 6 6.60 -32.16 4.23
N SER A 7 5.48 -32.88 4.23
CA SER A 7 4.19 -32.37 3.75
C SER A 7 3.61 -31.21 4.57
N ASN A 8 4.15 -30.90 5.76
CA ASN A 8 3.72 -29.76 6.56
C ASN A 8 4.37 -28.44 6.14
N PHE A 9 5.40 -28.50 5.29
CA PHE A 9 6.12 -27.32 4.82
C PHE A 9 5.81 -27.06 3.35
N GLN A 10 6.03 -25.83 2.94
CA GLN A 10 5.83 -25.42 1.56
C GLN A 10 6.84 -26.13 0.64
N ASP A 11 6.35 -26.72 -0.45
CA ASP A 11 7.18 -27.50 -1.39
C ASP A 11 8.07 -26.65 -2.32
N HIS A 12 7.86 -25.33 -2.35
CA HIS A 12 8.59 -24.40 -3.22
C HIS A 12 9.23 -23.25 -2.42
N PRO A 13 10.32 -22.65 -2.94
CA PRO A 13 11.06 -21.61 -2.23
C PRO A 13 10.44 -20.21 -2.32
N PHE A 14 9.33 -20.02 -3.04
CA PHE A 14 8.70 -18.71 -3.22
C PHE A 14 7.82 -18.31 -2.05
N HIS A 15 7.86 -17.04 -1.63
CA HIS A 15 7.02 -16.52 -0.57
C HIS A 15 5.56 -16.37 -1.00
N LEU A 16 4.62 -17.00 -0.28
CA LEU A 16 3.18 -16.81 -0.46
C LEU A 16 2.71 -15.70 0.47
N VAL A 17 2.69 -14.47 -0.05
CA VAL A 17 2.30 -13.27 0.70
C VAL A 17 0.86 -13.40 1.20
N SER A 18 0.64 -13.03 2.46
CA SER A 18 -0.70 -12.99 3.05
C SER A 18 -1.52 -11.82 2.46
N PRO A 19 -2.86 -11.90 2.40
CA PRO A 19 -3.68 -10.80 1.90
C PRO A 19 -3.46 -9.51 2.73
N SER A 20 -3.09 -8.42 2.06
CA SER A 20 -2.82 -7.13 2.70
C SER A 20 -3.74 -6.01 2.19
N PRO A 21 -4.07 -5.02 3.04
CA PRO A 21 -4.95 -3.91 2.64
C PRO A 21 -4.22 -2.77 1.91
N TRP A 22 -2.89 -2.74 1.98
CA TRP A 22 -2.08 -1.63 1.48
C TRP A 22 -2.23 -1.32 -0.02
N PRO A 23 -2.39 -2.30 -0.93
CA PRO A 23 -2.65 -2.01 -2.34
C PRO A 23 -3.91 -1.15 -2.55
N LEU A 24 -4.97 -1.42 -1.78
CA LEU A 24 -6.23 -0.68 -1.87
C LEU A 24 -6.11 0.73 -1.29
N TYR A 25 -5.48 0.88 -0.12
CA TYR A 25 -5.30 2.21 0.47
C TYR A 25 -4.39 3.10 -0.38
N THR A 26 -3.33 2.53 -0.95
CA THR A 26 -2.41 3.26 -1.83
C THR A 26 -3.12 3.71 -3.12
N SER A 27 -3.99 2.87 -3.71
CA SER A 27 -4.72 3.25 -4.94
C SER A 27 -5.73 4.37 -4.70
N ILE A 28 -6.46 4.35 -3.58
CA ILE A 28 -7.38 5.43 -3.19
C ILE A 28 -6.61 6.72 -2.91
N ALA A 29 -5.46 6.64 -2.22
CA ALA A 29 -4.60 7.79 -1.99
C ALA A 29 -4.08 8.38 -3.31
N LEU A 30 -3.61 7.56 -4.26
CA LEU A 30 -3.17 8.01 -5.57
C LEU A 30 -4.28 8.67 -6.39
N PHE A 31 -5.49 8.09 -6.38
CA PHE A 31 -6.65 8.68 -7.03
C PHE A 31 -6.95 10.08 -6.47
N THR A 32 -6.99 10.21 -5.15
CA THR A 32 -7.28 11.49 -4.48
C THR A 32 -6.17 12.53 -4.69
N VAL A 33 -4.90 12.13 -4.71
CA VAL A 33 -3.76 12.99 -5.09
C VAL A 33 -3.93 13.50 -6.53
N THR A 34 -4.28 12.63 -7.47
CA THR A 34 -4.37 13.00 -8.89
C THR A 34 -5.53 13.98 -9.15
N VAL A 35 -6.71 13.68 -8.61
CA VAL A 35 -7.89 14.54 -8.76
C VAL A 35 -7.67 15.90 -8.12
N ASN A 36 -7.23 15.94 -6.87
CA ASN A 36 -7.03 17.22 -6.16
C ASN A 36 -5.81 17.98 -6.66
N GLY A 37 -4.80 17.27 -7.18
CA GLY A 37 -3.67 17.88 -7.88
C GLY A 37 -4.14 18.67 -9.10
N ALA A 38 -4.93 18.05 -9.98
CA ALA A 38 -5.51 18.73 -11.14
C ALA A 38 -6.42 19.91 -10.72
N LEU A 39 -7.31 19.70 -9.75
CA LEU A 39 -8.20 20.76 -9.25
C LEU A 39 -7.42 21.94 -8.64
N SER A 40 -6.32 21.67 -7.94
CA SER A 40 -5.47 22.71 -7.35
C SER A 40 -4.78 23.58 -8.40
N MET A 41 -4.37 23.00 -9.53
CA MET A 41 -3.79 23.73 -10.66
C MET A 41 -4.80 24.68 -11.34
N HIS A 42 -6.10 24.39 -11.21
CA HIS A 42 -7.18 25.21 -11.75
C HIS A 42 -7.83 26.14 -10.69
N LEU A 43 -7.17 26.36 -9.54
CA LEU A 43 -7.63 27.25 -8.47
C LEU A 43 -9.03 26.94 -7.92
N PHE A 44 -9.45 25.67 -7.95
CA PHE A 44 -10.67 25.25 -7.27
C PHE A 44 -10.51 25.44 -5.76
N SER A 45 -11.51 26.05 -5.11
CA SER A 45 -11.48 26.35 -3.68
C SER A 45 -11.18 25.10 -2.84
N ASN A 46 -10.28 25.25 -1.86
CA ASN A 46 -9.85 24.22 -0.90
C ASN A 46 -9.20 22.94 -1.46
N SER A 47 -9.08 22.79 -2.79
CA SER A 47 -8.46 21.61 -3.42
C SER A 47 -7.01 21.38 -3.00
N TYR A 48 -6.25 22.46 -2.75
CA TYR A 48 -4.87 22.39 -2.26
C TYR A 48 -4.77 21.73 -0.87
N ILE A 49 -5.74 21.94 0.03
CA ILE A 49 -5.75 21.33 1.36
C ILE A 49 -5.91 19.83 1.23
N VAL A 50 -6.88 19.41 0.41
CA VAL A 50 -7.15 17.99 0.17
C VAL A 50 -5.97 17.31 -0.53
N PHE A 51 -5.29 18.00 -1.44
CA PHE A 51 -4.08 17.52 -2.09
C PHE A 51 -2.94 17.26 -1.08
N TYR A 52 -2.67 18.19 -0.16
CA TYR A 52 -1.63 17.96 0.85
C TYR A 52 -2.01 16.85 1.83
N LEU A 53 -3.28 16.75 2.20
CA LEU A 53 -3.77 15.67 3.04
C LEU A 53 -3.62 14.30 2.34
N SER A 54 -3.98 14.20 1.06
CA SER A 54 -3.85 12.96 0.29
C SER A 54 -2.39 12.57 0.03
N LEU A 55 -1.48 13.54 -0.07
CA LEU A 55 -0.04 13.26 -0.09
C LEU A 55 0.45 12.65 1.23
N ILE A 56 0.01 13.18 2.37
CA ILE A 56 0.37 12.63 3.68
C ILE A 56 -0.17 11.21 3.83
N THR A 57 -1.42 10.95 3.42
CA THR A 57 -2.00 9.60 3.51
C THR A 57 -1.33 8.62 2.55
N LEU A 58 -0.88 9.06 1.37
CA LEU A 58 -0.10 8.25 0.44
C LEU A 58 1.23 7.82 1.07
N VAL A 59 1.99 8.78 1.62
CA VAL A 59 3.27 8.50 2.28
C VAL A 59 3.07 7.58 3.48
N ALA A 60 2.03 7.79 4.28
CA ALA A 60 1.70 6.91 5.41
C ALA A 60 1.36 5.48 4.95
N SER A 61 0.58 5.33 3.88
CA SER A 61 0.23 4.02 3.30
C SER A 61 1.47 3.27 2.82
N MET A 62 2.38 3.97 2.14
CA MET A 62 3.67 3.40 1.72
C MET A 62 4.52 3.00 2.93
N ALA A 63 4.63 3.86 3.95
CA ALA A 63 5.42 3.58 5.15
C ALA A 63 4.91 2.34 5.90
N PHE A 64 3.59 2.19 6.05
CA PHE A 64 3.02 1.01 6.69
C PHE A 64 3.11 -0.25 5.82
N TRP A 65 3.06 -0.12 4.50
CA TRP A 65 3.34 -1.24 3.62
C TRP A 65 4.79 -1.70 3.75
N PHE A 66 5.76 -0.78 3.70
CA PHE A 66 7.16 -1.14 3.88
C PHE A 66 7.46 -1.71 5.27
N ARG A 67 6.78 -1.23 6.32
CA ARG A 67 6.86 -1.84 7.65
C ARG A 67 6.46 -3.32 7.59
N ASP A 68 5.38 -3.66 6.89
CA ASP A 68 4.90 -5.04 6.80
C ASP A 68 5.86 -5.90 5.97
N ILE A 69 6.45 -5.36 4.89
CA ILE A 69 7.50 -6.04 4.12
C ILE A 69 8.71 -6.34 5.01
N ILE A 70 9.14 -5.40 5.86
CA ILE A 70 10.27 -5.59 6.79
C ILE A 70 9.92 -6.61 7.90
N ALA A 71 8.65 -6.72 8.29
CA ALA A 71 8.21 -7.70 9.28
C ALA A 71 8.11 -9.12 8.71
N GLU A 72 7.81 -9.26 7.41
CA GLU A 72 7.75 -10.54 6.69
C GLU A 72 9.12 -11.04 6.20
N GLY A 73 10.04 -10.12 5.88
CA GLY A 73 11.39 -10.42 5.35
C GLY A 73 12.39 -10.86 6.39
#